data_AF-A0A0Q9I8L7-F1
#
_entry.id   AF-A0A0Q9I8L7-F1
#
_cell.length_a   1.000
_cell.length_b   1.000
_cell.length_c   1.000
_cell.angle_alpha   90.00
_cell.angle_beta   90.00
_cell.angle_gamma   90.00
#
_symmetry.space_group_name_H-M   'P 1'
#
loop_
_entity.id
_entity.type
_entity.pdbx_description
1 polymer ?
#
loop_
_entity_poly.entity_id
_entity_poly.type
_entity_poly.pdbx_seq_one_letter_code
_entity_poly.pdbx_strand_id
1 'polypeptide(L)'
;MTRKGEPLLHPDDAQRRPTPRRGLSLAESADYIGVSVTKFLEMTADGRMPKPKEIDRRRVYDIRMLDRAFDALPGGEFDEEEIAMRPRREVIL
;
A
#
# COMPACT_ATOMS: atom_id res chain seq x y z
N MET A 1 -10.55 47.89 -12.19
CA MET A 1 -11.26 46.67 -12.62
C MET A 1 -10.54 45.46 -12.02
N THR A 2 -10.88 45.10 -10.79
CA THR A 2 -10.29 43.93 -10.10
C THR A 2 -11.28 42.79 -10.22
N ARG A 3 -10.90 41.69 -10.87
CA ARG A 3 -11.75 40.51 -10.97
C ARG A 3 -11.93 39.92 -9.56
N LYS A 4 -13.11 40.08 -8.98
CA LYS A 4 -13.57 39.28 -7.83
C LYS A 4 -13.59 37.82 -8.27
N GLY A 5 -12.88 36.94 -7.55
CA GLY A 5 -13.26 35.52 -7.49
C GLY A 5 -12.20 34.47 -7.79
N GLU A 6 -10.92 34.79 -7.97
CA GLU A 6 -9.89 33.73 -7.99
C GLU A 6 -9.61 33.27 -6.54
N PRO A 7 -9.87 32.01 -6.18
CA PRO A 7 -9.38 31.50 -4.91
C PRO A 7 -7.86 31.53 -4.99
N LEU A 8 -7.23 32.29 -4.10
CA LEU A 8 -5.80 32.21 -3.90
C LEU A 8 -5.51 30.80 -3.39
N LEU A 9 -5.20 29.87 -4.31
CA LEU A 9 -4.51 28.64 -3.96
C LEU A 9 -3.31 29.06 -3.13
N HIS A 10 -3.31 28.73 -1.83
CA HIS A 10 -2.19 29.09 -1.00
C HIS A 10 -1.01 28.28 -1.56
N PRO A 11 0.18 28.88 -1.81
CA PRO A 11 1.34 28.15 -2.28
C PRO A 11 1.66 26.88 -1.45
N ASP A 12 1.22 26.85 -0.19
CA ASP A 12 1.33 25.70 0.72
C ASP A 12 0.34 24.55 0.44
N ASP A 13 -0.79 24.81 -0.23
CA ASP A 13 -1.79 23.79 -0.55
C ASP A 13 -1.27 22.80 -1.61
N ALA A 14 -0.39 23.27 -2.51
CA ALA A 14 0.30 22.43 -3.49
C ALA A 14 1.40 21.54 -2.84
N GLN A 15 1.79 21.83 -1.60
CA GLN A 15 2.88 21.15 -0.88
C GLN A 15 2.40 20.29 0.29
N ARG A 16 1.11 20.35 0.66
CA ARG A 16 0.45 19.33 1.45
C ARG A 16 0.32 18.04 0.63
N ARG A 17 1.41 17.28 0.52
CA ARG A 17 1.30 15.86 0.23
C ARG A 17 0.40 15.29 1.32
N PRO A 18 -0.80 14.76 1.01
CA PRO A 18 -1.61 14.13 2.04
C PRO A 18 -0.75 13.05 2.68
N THR A 19 -0.38 13.25 3.94
CA THR A 19 0.26 12.19 4.71
C THR A 19 -0.73 11.03 4.70
N PRO A 20 -0.31 9.83 4.26
CA PRO A 20 -1.23 8.70 4.18
C PRO A 20 -1.86 8.53 5.56
N ARG A 21 -3.19 8.54 5.60
CA ARG A 21 -3.93 8.43 6.85
C ARG A 21 -3.53 7.11 7.49
N ARG A 22 -3.30 7.14 8.81
CA ARG A 22 -2.85 5.97 9.56
C ARG A 22 -3.81 4.77 9.43
N GLY A 23 -5.09 5.06 9.39
CA GLY A 23 -6.17 4.10 9.33
C GLY A 23 -6.78 4.02 7.95
N LEU A 24 -6.79 2.83 7.37
CA LEU A 24 -7.37 2.50 6.07
C LEU A 24 -8.69 1.75 6.24
N SER A 25 -9.65 2.02 5.36
CA SER A 25 -10.84 1.18 5.19
C SER A 25 -10.47 -0.19 4.63
N LEU A 26 -11.44 -1.11 4.59
CA LEU A 26 -11.24 -2.42 3.99
C LEU A 26 -10.77 -2.35 2.52
N ALA A 27 -11.42 -1.51 1.71
CA ALA A 27 -11.08 -1.34 0.30
C ALA A 27 -9.68 -0.73 0.13
N GLU A 28 -9.39 0.35 0.86
CA GLU A 28 -8.06 0.97 0.82
C GLU A 28 -6.95 0.02 1.28
N SER A 29 -7.24 -0.89 2.22
CA SER A 29 -6.26 -1.88 2.69
C SER A 29 -5.98 -2.95 1.64
N ALA A 30 -7.02 -3.42 0.94
CA ALA A 30 -6.87 -4.37 -0.16
C ALA A 30 -6.09 -3.74 -1.32
N ASP A 31 -6.43 -2.50 -1.68
CA ASP A 31 -5.72 -1.73 -2.69
C ASP A 31 -4.27 -1.47 -2.30
N TYR A 32 -4.01 -1.15 -1.03
CA TYR A 32 -2.66 -0.93 -0.51
C TYR A 32 -1.75 -2.16 -0.65
N ILE A 33 -2.28 -3.35 -0.38
CA ILE A 33 -1.56 -4.61 -0.52
C ILE A 33 -1.51 -5.08 -2.00
N GLY A 34 -2.38 -4.56 -2.86
CA GLY A 34 -2.45 -4.94 -4.27
C GLY A 34 -3.23 -6.24 -4.53
N VAL A 35 -4.27 -6.52 -3.72
CA VAL A 35 -5.13 -7.71 -3.86
C VAL A 35 -6.61 -7.33 -3.89
N SER A 36 -7.49 -8.23 -4.33
CA SER A 36 -8.93 -8.01 -4.25
C SER A 36 -9.42 -7.97 -2.79
N VAL A 37 -10.53 -7.27 -2.54
CA VAL A 37 -11.14 -7.19 -1.20
C VAL A 37 -11.44 -8.58 -0.61
N THR A 38 -11.98 -9.49 -1.42
CA THR A 38 -12.25 -10.87 -0.99
C THR A 38 -10.96 -11.57 -0.58
N LYS A 39 -9.88 -11.41 -1.36
CA LYS A 39 -8.59 -12.03 -1.04
C LYS A 39 -7.99 -11.46 0.24
N PHE A 40 -8.09 -10.16 0.43
CA PHE A 40 -7.63 -9.50 1.65
C PHE A 40 -8.38 -10.02 2.89
N LEU A 41 -9.69 -10.26 2.79
CA LEU A 41 -10.47 -10.87 3.87
C LEU A 41 -10.03 -12.31 4.16
N GLU A 42 -9.76 -13.12 3.14
CA GLU A 42 -9.18 -14.46 3.32
C GLU A 42 -7.85 -14.40 4.09
N MET A 43 -6.93 -13.52 3.66
CA MET A 43 -5.65 -13.29 4.32
C MET A 43 -5.81 -12.81 5.77
N THR A 44 -6.84 -12.01 6.05
CA THR A 44 -7.15 -11.56 7.41
C THR A 44 -7.70 -12.72 8.26
N ALA A 45 -8.52 -13.59 7.66
CA ALA A 45 -9.13 -14.72 8.33
C ALA A 45 -8.12 -15.83 8.65
N ASP A 46 -7.17 -16.09 7.74
CA ASP A 46 -6.12 -17.10 7.92
C ASP A 46 -4.88 -16.60 8.69
N GLY A 47 -4.85 -15.29 9.02
CA GLY A 47 -3.82 -14.70 9.89
C GLY A 47 -2.60 -14.15 9.16
N ARG A 48 -2.58 -14.18 7.81
CA ARG A 48 -1.54 -13.52 7.01
C ARG A 48 -1.61 -12.00 7.06
N MET A 49 -2.79 -11.42 7.32
CA MET A 49 -3.00 -9.97 7.49
C MET A 49 -3.62 -9.67 8.86
N PRO A 50 -3.40 -8.46 9.41
CA PRO A 50 -3.90 -8.10 10.72
C PRO A 50 -5.42 -7.92 10.72
N LYS A 51 -6.07 -8.27 11.85
CA LYS A 51 -7.47 -7.93 12.08
C LYS A 51 -7.66 -6.41 12.16
N PRO A 52 -8.81 -5.88 11.72
CA PRO A 52 -9.08 -4.44 11.81
C PRO A 52 -9.20 -4.00 13.28
N LYS A 53 -8.87 -2.73 13.53
CA LYS A 53 -9.27 -2.03 14.74
C LYS A 53 -10.75 -1.67 14.64
N GLU A 54 -11.46 -1.82 15.76
CA GLU A 54 -12.85 -1.36 15.88
C GLU A 54 -12.84 0.00 16.59
N ILE A 55 -13.26 1.03 15.86
CA ILE A 55 -13.43 2.40 16.38
C ILE A 55 -14.91 2.71 16.24
N ASP A 56 -15.63 2.61 17.36
CA ASP A 56 -17.09 2.60 17.39
C ASP A 56 -17.67 1.59 16.38
N ARG A 57 -18.32 2.07 15.32
CA ARG A 57 -18.91 1.24 14.25
C ARG A 57 -18.01 1.06 13.03
N ARG A 58 -16.80 1.65 13.03
CA ARG A 58 -15.87 1.59 11.89
C ARG A 58 -14.81 0.54 12.12
N ARG A 59 -14.55 -0.25 11.07
CA ARG A 59 -13.42 -1.17 11.00
C ARG A 59 -12.32 -0.51 10.19
N VAL A 60 -11.16 -0.33 10.82
CA VAL A 60 -10.04 0.42 10.25
C VAL A 60 -8.77 -0.40 10.42
N TYR A 61 -8.00 -0.56 9.35
CA TYR A 61 -6.72 -1.25 9.35
C TYR A 61 -5.59 -0.26 9.53
N ASP A 62 -4.65 -0.59 10.39
CA ASP A 62 -3.49 0.24 10.67
C ASP A 62 -2.39 -0.05 9.64
N ILE A 63 -1.94 0.98 8.90
CA ILE A 63 -0.95 0.79 7.82
C ILE A 63 0.39 0.18 8.28
N ARG A 64 0.93 0.49 9.49
CA ARG A 64 2.19 -0.18 9.91
C ARG A 64 1.94 -1.64 10.30
N MET A 65 0.72 -2.01 10.71
CA MET A 65 0.41 -3.42 10.95
C MET A 65 0.29 -4.17 9.62
N LEU A 66 -0.24 -3.51 8.58
CA LEU A 66 -0.24 -4.05 7.23
C LEU A 66 1.19 -4.25 6.73
N ASP A 67 2.06 -3.22 6.84
CA ASP A 67 3.47 -3.30 6.44
C ASP A 67 4.17 -4.50 7.10
N ARG A 68 4.11 -4.58 8.44
CA ARG A 68 4.75 -5.67 9.19
C ARG A 68 4.22 -7.05 8.83
N ALA A 69 2.92 -7.16 8.55
CA ALA A 69 2.34 -8.44 8.17
C ALA A 69 2.74 -8.82 6.74
N PHE A 70 2.84 -7.84 5.84
CA PHE A 70 3.30 -8.03 4.47
C PHE A 70 4.78 -8.44 4.43
N ASP A 71 5.64 -7.75 5.17
CA ASP A 71 7.07 -8.07 5.32
C ASP A 71 7.29 -9.50 5.87
N ALA A 72 6.33 -10.03 6.62
CA ALA A 72 6.38 -11.39 7.17
C ALA A 72 5.82 -12.46 6.22
N LEU A 73 5.26 -12.09 5.07
CA LEU A 73 4.83 -13.07 4.07
C LEU A 73 6.06 -13.76 3.47
N PRO A 74 5.99 -15.09 3.21
CA PRO A 74 7.09 -15.79 2.56
C PRO A 74 7.23 -15.36 1.09
N GLY A 75 8.46 -15.45 0.57
CA GLY A 75 8.80 -15.12 -0.82
C GLY A 75 9.31 -13.69 -0.98
N GLY A 76 9.34 -13.19 -2.22
CA GLY A 76 9.84 -11.83 -2.53
C GLY A 76 11.36 -11.70 -2.58
N GLU A 77 12.11 -12.72 -2.16
CA GLU A 77 13.54 -12.83 -2.40
C GLU A 77 13.80 -13.29 -3.84
N PHE A 78 14.86 -12.76 -4.44
CA PHE A 78 15.39 -13.34 -5.66
C PHE A 78 16.18 -14.58 -5.29
N ASP A 79 15.96 -15.68 -6.01
CA ASP A 79 16.87 -16.81 -5.94
C ASP A 79 18.19 -16.37 -6.60
N GLU A 80 19.21 -16.06 -5.78
CA GLU A 80 20.54 -15.65 -6.24
C GLU A 80 21.17 -16.73 -7.13
N GLU A 81 20.87 -18.01 -6.90
CA GLU A 81 21.32 -19.11 -7.76
C GLU A 81 20.60 -19.10 -9.11
N GLU A 82 19.29 -18.77 -9.14
CA GLU A 82 18.54 -18.59 -10.39
C GLU A 82 19.05 -17.38 -11.22
N ILE A 83 19.38 -16.27 -10.56
CA ILE A 83 19.94 -15.08 -11.22
C ILE A 83 21.36 -15.36 -11.72
N ALA A 84 22.20 -15.99 -10.91
CA ALA A 84 23.58 -16.32 -11.29
C ALA A 84 23.64 -17.39 -12.40
N MET A 85 22.67 -18.31 -12.44
CA MET A 85 22.61 -19.40 -13.43
C MET A 85 21.92 -19.01 -14.75
N ARG A 86 21.42 -17.77 -14.88
CA ARG A 86 21.11 -17.20 -16.20
C ARG A 86 22.41 -16.63 -16.79
N PRO A 87 23.14 -17.38 -17.66
CA PRO A 87 24.25 -16.76 -18.38
C PRO A 87 23.67 -15.54 -19.11
N ARG A 88 24.29 -14.37 -18.91
CA ARG A 88 24.02 -13.19 -19.74
C ARG A 88 23.98 -13.70 -21.17
N ARG A 89 22.83 -13.61 -21.83
CA ARG A 89 22.76 -13.87 -23.27
C ARG A 89 23.80 -12.94 -23.88
N GLU A 90 24.94 -13.48 -24.28
CA GLU A 90 25.87 -12.77 -25.12
C GLU A 90 25.06 -12.44 -26.37
N VAL A 91 24.78 -11.16 -26.53
CA VAL A 91 24.20 -10.64 -27.75
C VAL A 91 25.33 -10.70 -28.75
N ILE A 92 25.41 -11.82 -29.49
CA ILE A 92 26.35 -11.98 -30.57
C ILE A 92 25.98 -10.94 -31.64
N LEU A 93 26.88 -9.99 -31.85
CA LEU A 93 26.85 -9.00 -32.94
C LEU A 93 27.19 -9.66 -34.27
#